data_AF-A0A315ZVE9-F1
#
_entry.id   AF-A0A315ZVE9-F1
#
_cell.length_a   1.000
_cell.length_b   1.000
_cell.length_c   1.000
_cell.angle_alpha   90.00
_cell.angle_beta   90.00
_cell.angle_gamma   90.00
#
_symmetry.space_group_name_H-M   'P 1'
#
loop_
_entity.id
_entity.type
_entity.pdbx_description
1 polymer ?
#
loop_
_entity_poly.entity_id
_entity_poly.type
_entity_poly.pdbx_seq_one_letter_code
_entity_poly.pdbx_strand_id
1 'polypeptide(L)'
;MGNFWTLAGFEYKKLLQKKVVWVTFIIMAVICILAVCLPYWMNSYSIDGKTVSGYEMTKRSIKQSKEQSGTKIDDSYLKKAKEEPDSIPNSIYSFLFLIMDSSGKEIGDFNMADLYNTRKELIEQRWGEAHLTKGETEYLASLERQVEIPVVYEYSEGYDLMNSMMSFVCMMQILLAAVSIPSILADEHKGRTDQIILCTHFGKKVLYMVKGFVGVTFSVVSTLLLSLAVAIPIFAVYGFDGFTASIQQSAPM
;
A
#
# COMPACT_ATOMS: atom_id res chain seq x y z
N MET A 1 37.85 3.25 8.73
CA MET A 1 36.49 2.73 8.50
C MET A 1 36.19 1.41 9.23
N GLY A 2 37.18 0.61 9.66
CA GLY A 2 36.92 -0.67 10.36
C GLY A 2 36.12 -0.56 11.67
N ASN A 3 36.28 0.53 12.44
CA ASN A 3 35.64 0.66 13.76
C ASN A 3 34.15 1.02 13.71
N PHE A 4 33.64 1.49 12.56
CA PHE A 4 32.22 1.82 12.40
C PHE A 4 31.35 0.56 12.44
N TRP A 5 31.74 -0.47 11.69
CA TRP A 5 31.01 -1.73 11.60
C TRP A 5 31.04 -2.53 12.91
N THR A 6 32.15 -2.47 13.65
CA THR A 6 32.25 -3.06 14.99
C THR A 6 31.26 -2.40 15.96
N LEU A 7 31.17 -1.06 15.94
CA LEU A 7 30.19 -0.33 16.75
C LEU A 7 28.76 -0.62 16.31
N ALA A 8 28.50 -0.68 15.00
CA ALA A 8 27.18 -1.00 14.47
C ALA A 8 26.72 -2.39 14.90
N GLY A 9 27.59 -3.40 14.82
CA GLY A 9 27.31 -4.75 15.31
C GLY A 9 27.00 -4.78 16.81
N PHE A 10 27.70 -3.98 17.62
CA PHE A 10 27.40 -3.84 19.05
C PHE A 10 26.01 -3.23 19.31
N GLU A 11 25.68 -2.14 18.61
CA GLU A 11 24.37 -1.48 18.75
C GLU A 11 23.22 -2.37 18.24
N TYR A 12 23.41 -3.13 17.15
CA TYR A 12 22.42 -4.13 16.73
C TYR A 12 22.23 -5.22 17.78
N LYS A 13 23.31 -5.76 18.33
CA LYS A 13 23.23 -6.79 19.36
C LYS A 13 22.45 -6.27 20.58
N LYS A 14 22.73 -5.04 21.00
CA LYS A 14 22.02 -4.37 22.10
C LYS A 14 20.54 -4.17 21.79
N LEU A 15 20.20 -3.72 20.59
CA LEU A 15 18.82 -3.53 20.15
C LEU A 15 18.06 -4.87 20.11
N LEU A 16 18.63 -5.89 19.45
CA LEU A 16 17.99 -7.19 19.24
C LEU A 16 17.94 -8.06 20.51
N GLN A 17 18.71 -7.75 21.55
CA GLN A 17 18.59 -8.42 22.85
C GLN A 17 17.41 -7.91 23.68
N LYS A 18 16.78 -6.80 23.28
CA LYS A 18 15.66 -6.22 24.04
C LYS A 18 14.38 -6.99 23.76
N LYS A 19 13.83 -7.61 24.82
CA LYS A 19 12.53 -8.29 24.76
C LYS A 19 11.41 -7.38 24.24
N VAL A 20 11.42 -6.10 24.63
CA VAL A 20 10.40 -5.14 24.20
C VAL A 20 10.35 -5.02 22.68
N VAL A 21 11.50 -4.96 21.99
CA VAL A 21 11.57 -4.83 20.52
C VAL A 21 10.91 -6.01 19.83
N TRP A 22 11.21 -7.24 20.28
CA TRP A 22 10.61 -8.46 19.73
C TRP A 22 9.13 -8.58 20.06
N VAL A 23 8.73 -8.27 21.29
CA VAL A 23 7.32 -8.31 21.70
C VAL A 23 6.51 -7.33 20.87
N THR A 24 6.97 -6.08 20.71
CA THR A 24 6.28 -5.10 19.86
C THR A 24 6.26 -5.52 18.40
N PHE A 25 7.37 -6.02 17.85
CA PHE A 25 7.41 -6.48 16.47
C PHE A 25 6.42 -7.62 16.22
N ILE A 26 6.39 -8.63 17.10
CA ILE A 26 5.47 -9.77 16.99
C ILE A 26 4.02 -9.29 17.09
N ILE A 27 3.70 -8.41 18.04
CA ILE A 27 2.34 -7.86 18.17
C ILE A 27 1.93 -7.14 16.88
N MET A 28 2.78 -6.27 16.34
CA MET A 28 2.48 -5.55 15.09
C MET A 28 2.32 -6.50 13.90
N ALA A 29 3.20 -7.50 13.78
CA ALA A 29 3.11 -8.51 12.72
C ALA A 29 1.82 -9.33 12.81
N VAL A 30 1.41 -9.75 14.02
CA VAL A 30 0.15 -10.46 14.26
C VAL A 30 -1.04 -9.56 13.91
N ILE A 31 -1.03 -8.29 14.32
CA ILE A 31 -2.09 -7.33 13.96
C ILE A 31 -2.18 -7.16 12.44
N CYS A 32 -1.05 -7.04 11.74
CA CYS A 32 -1.01 -6.98 10.27
C CYS A 32 -1.62 -8.22 9.61
N ILE A 33 -1.26 -9.42 10.08
CA ILE A 33 -1.82 -10.68 9.55
C ILE A 33 -3.32 -10.75 9.83
N LEU A 34 -3.75 -10.42 11.05
CA LEU A 34 -5.16 -10.44 11.43
C LEU A 34 -5.98 -9.41 10.64
N ALA A 35 -5.44 -8.22 10.36
CA ALA A 35 -6.13 -7.21 9.56
C ALA A 35 -6.50 -7.74 8.16
N VAL A 36 -5.64 -8.58 7.56
CA VAL A 36 -5.92 -9.24 6.27
C VAL A 36 -6.83 -10.44 6.44
N CYS A 37 -6.61 -11.28 7.46
CA CYS A 37 -7.27 -12.57 7.58
C CYS A 37 -8.69 -12.48 8.17
N LEU A 38 -8.93 -11.59 9.13
CA LEU A 38 -10.20 -11.49 9.84
C LEU A 38 -11.40 -11.25 8.90
N PRO A 39 -11.32 -10.40 7.86
CA PRO A 39 -12.42 -10.25 6.91
C PRO A 39 -12.87 -11.55 6.24
N TYR A 40 -11.97 -12.51 5.99
CA TYR A 40 -12.36 -13.78 5.37
C TYR A 40 -13.13 -14.70 6.33
N TRP A 41 -12.89 -14.58 7.64
CA TRP A 41 -13.43 -15.46 8.68
C TRP A 41 -14.65 -14.86 9.39
N MET A 42 -14.58 -13.56 9.71
CA MET A 42 -15.59 -12.87 10.51
C MET A 42 -16.74 -12.33 9.69
N ASN A 43 -16.53 -12.01 8.41
CA ASN A 43 -17.61 -11.57 7.55
C ASN A 43 -18.40 -12.78 7.06
N SER A 44 -19.72 -12.66 7.12
CA SER A 44 -20.66 -13.63 6.56
C SER A 44 -21.72 -12.88 5.77
N TYR A 45 -22.06 -13.41 4.60
CA TYR A 45 -23.05 -12.81 3.71
C TYR A 45 -24.21 -13.78 3.54
N SER A 46 -25.43 -13.26 3.36
CA SER A 46 -26.60 -14.08 3.05
C SER A 46 -26.87 -13.97 1.56
N ILE A 47 -26.66 -15.06 0.82
CA ILE A 47 -26.98 -15.16 -0.60
C ILE A 47 -27.98 -16.29 -0.78
N ASP A 48 -29.12 -15.99 -1.38
CA ASP A 48 -30.20 -16.96 -1.65
C ASP A 48 -30.63 -17.74 -0.40
N GLY A 49 -30.65 -17.07 0.75
CA GLY A 49 -31.03 -17.66 2.05
C GLY A 49 -29.98 -18.56 2.69
N LYS A 50 -28.78 -18.67 2.10
CA LYS A 50 -27.63 -19.40 2.67
C LYS A 50 -26.57 -18.43 3.17
N THR A 51 -26.05 -18.70 4.37
CA THR A 51 -24.91 -17.99 4.90
C THR A 51 -23.63 -18.49 4.24
N VAL A 52 -22.96 -17.61 3.50
CA VAL A 52 -21.65 -17.85 2.89
C VAL A 52 -20.58 -17.07 3.64
N SER A 53 -19.41 -17.67 3.79
CA SER A 53 -18.27 -17.04 4.47
C SER A 53 -17.65 -15.93 3.60
N GLY A 54 -16.96 -14.97 4.24
CA GLY A 54 -16.21 -13.93 3.53
C GLY A 54 -15.15 -14.50 2.59
N TYR A 55 -14.56 -15.65 2.95
CA TYR A 55 -13.65 -16.39 2.08
C TYR A 55 -14.32 -16.89 0.80
N GLU A 56 -15.49 -17.53 0.90
CA GLU A 56 -16.23 -18.04 -0.26
C GLU A 56 -16.69 -16.90 -1.19
N MET A 57 -17.11 -15.78 -0.59
CA MET A 57 -17.45 -14.57 -1.32
C MET A 57 -16.26 -14.00 -2.08
N THR A 58 -15.10 -13.90 -1.42
CA THR A 58 -13.86 -13.44 -2.05
C THR A 58 -13.46 -14.35 -3.20
N LYS A 59 -13.57 -15.68 -3.03
CA LYS A 59 -13.27 -16.63 -4.10
C LYS A 59 -14.21 -16.47 -5.30
N ARG A 60 -15.49 -16.18 -5.05
CA ARG A 60 -16.48 -15.90 -6.11
C ARG A 60 -16.16 -14.60 -6.84
N SER A 61 -15.86 -13.52 -6.13
CA SER A 61 -15.50 -12.23 -6.73
C SER A 61 -14.22 -12.34 -7.56
N ILE A 62 -13.18 -13.00 -7.03
CA ILE A 62 -11.93 -13.25 -7.77
C ILE A 62 -12.21 -13.99 -9.08
N LYS A 63 -13.05 -15.03 -9.06
CA LYS A 63 -13.38 -15.79 -10.27
C LYS A 63 -14.05 -14.90 -11.32
N GLN A 64 -15.03 -14.11 -10.88
CA GLN A 64 -15.77 -13.19 -11.74
C GLN A 64 -14.87 -12.08 -12.31
N SER A 65 -13.98 -11.51 -11.50
CA SER A 65 -12.99 -10.52 -11.94
C SER A 65 -12.01 -11.12 -12.95
N LYS A 66 -11.56 -12.37 -12.75
CA LYS A 66 -10.72 -13.07 -13.74
C LYS A 66 -11.45 -13.36 -15.05
N GLU A 67 -12.74 -13.72 -15.00
CA GLU A 67 -13.56 -13.94 -16.21
C GLU A 67 -13.76 -12.65 -17.02
N GLN A 68 -13.69 -11.48 -16.38
CA GLN A 68 -13.81 -10.18 -17.03
C GLN A 68 -12.46 -9.57 -17.46
N SER A 69 -11.33 -10.18 -17.07
CA SER A 69 -10.00 -9.74 -17.46
C SER A 69 -9.82 -9.78 -18.98
N GLY A 70 -9.28 -8.71 -19.55
CA GLY A 70 -9.16 -8.47 -20.99
C GLY A 70 -10.30 -7.65 -21.59
N THR A 71 -11.33 -7.28 -20.81
CA THR A 71 -12.45 -6.49 -21.31
C THR A 71 -12.07 -5.00 -21.38
N LYS A 72 -12.44 -4.34 -22.48
CA LYS A 72 -12.26 -2.89 -22.65
C LYS A 72 -13.35 -2.12 -21.91
N ILE A 73 -13.00 -1.04 -21.22
CA ILE A 73 -13.96 -0.14 -20.57
C ILE A 73 -14.54 0.80 -21.65
N ASP A 74 -15.40 0.26 -22.50
CA ASP A 74 -16.08 0.94 -23.60
C ASP A 74 -17.58 1.17 -23.32
N ASP A 75 -18.31 1.74 -24.28
CA ASP A 75 -19.75 2.00 -24.16
C ASP A 75 -20.57 0.74 -23.82
N SER A 76 -20.17 -0.42 -24.36
CA SER A 76 -20.85 -1.69 -24.08
C SER A 76 -20.62 -2.11 -22.64
N TYR A 77 -19.41 -1.90 -22.12
CA TYR A 77 -19.08 -2.19 -20.73
C TYR A 77 -19.80 -1.26 -19.77
N LEU A 78 -19.85 0.05 -20.04
CA LEU A 78 -20.58 1.03 -19.22
C LEU A 78 -22.07 0.72 -19.16
N LYS A 79 -22.67 0.28 -20.27
CA LYS A 79 -24.06 -0.17 -20.30
C LYS A 79 -24.28 -1.40 -19.41
N LYS A 80 -23.39 -2.40 -19.51
CA LYS A 80 -23.44 -3.59 -18.65
C LYS A 80 -23.28 -3.23 -17.16
N ALA A 81 -22.35 -2.33 -16.85
CA ALA A 81 -22.13 -1.81 -15.50
C ALA A 81 -23.38 -1.13 -14.92
N LYS A 82 -24.17 -0.46 -15.76
CA LYS A 82 -25.45 0.14 -15.36
C LYS A 82 -26.53 -0.92 -15.09
N GLU A 83 -26.63 -1.93 -15.94
CA GLU A 83 -27.67 -2.97 -15.85
C GLU A 83 -27.40 -3.93 -14.68
N GLU A 84 -26.13 -4.23 -14.41
CA GLU A 84 -25.71 -5.20 -13.40
C GLU A 84 -24.57 -4.64 -12.52
N PRO A 85 -24.84 -3.66 -11.63
CA PRO A 85 -23.80 -3.01 -10.82
C PRO A 85 -23.08 -3.98 -9.88
N ASP A 86 -23.79 -4.97 -9.34
CA ASP A 86 -23.21 -6.03 -8.49
C ASP A 86 -22.27 -6.97 -9.27
N SER A 87 -22.28 -6.89 -10.61
CA SER A 87 -21.44 -7.71 -11.47
C SER A 87 -20.04 -7.11 -11.74
N ILE A 88 -19.81 -5.87 -11.34
CA ILE A 88 -18.61 -5.12 -11.69
C ILE A 88 -17.48 -5.47 -10.71
N PRO A 89 -16.27 -5.80 -11.20
CA PRO A 89 -15.08 -5.89 -10.39
C PRO A 89 -14.81 -4.61 -9.58
N ASN A 90 -14.36 -4.76 -8.34
CA ASN A 90 -14.22 -3.64 -7.40
C ASN A 90 -13.23 -2.55 -7.90
N SER A 91 -12.19 -2.93 -8.63
CA SER A 91 -11.23 -1.97 -9.21
C SER A 91 -11.86 -1.11 -10.31
N ILE A 92 -12.69 -1.68 -11.18
CA ILE A 92 -13.42 -0.90 -12.19
C ILE A 92 -14.49 -0.04 -11.53
N TYR A 93 -15.19 -0.57 -10.52
CA TYR A 93 -16.12 0.24 -9.74
C TYR A 93 -15.41 1.45 -9.13
N SER A 94 -14.23 1.25 -8.54
CA SER A 94 -13.41 2.33 -7.97
C SER A 94 -12.93 3.32 -9.04
N PHE A 95 -12.53 2.84 -10.22
CA PHE A 95 -12.17 3.67 -11.38
C PHE A 95 -13.32 4.59 -11.80
N LEU A 96 -14.51 4.01 -12.01
CA LEU A 96 -15.69 4.76 -12.38
C LEU A 96 -16.05 5.75 -11.27
N PHE A 97 -16.13 5.27 -10.02
CA PHE A 97 -16.46 6.09 -8.85
C PHE A 97 -15.58 7.33 -8.74
N LEU A 98 -14.26 7.18 -8.89
CA LEU A 98 -13.31 8.28 -8.73
C LEU A 98 -13.44 9.36 -9.82
N ILE A 99 -13.82 8.97 -11.05
CA ILE A 99 -14.09 9.92 -12.14
C ILE A 99 -15.47 10.58 -11.93
N MET A 100 -16.47 9.82 -11.49
CA MET A 100 -17.85 10.28 -11.37
C MET A 100 -18.07 11.19 -10.16
N ASP A 101 -17.58 10.81 -8.98
CA ASP A 101 -17.68 11.59 -7.73
C ASP A 101 -17.10 12.99 -7.93
N SER A 102 -15.95 13.07 -8.61
CA SER A 102 -15.30 14.34 -8.93
C SER A 102 -16.07 15.19 -9.96
N SER A 103 -16.98 14.59 -10.73
CA SER A 103 -17.76 15.26 -11.79
C SER A 103 -19.21 15.58 -11.40
N GLY A 104 -19.73 14.97 -10.33
CA GLY A 104 -21.13 15.12 -9.88
C GLY A 104 -22.18 14.41 -10.76
N LYS A 105 -21.78 13.46 -11.61
CA LYS A 105 -22.67 12.71 -12.54
C LYS A 105 -22.81 11.23 -12.14
N GLU A 106 -23.94 10.59 -12.48
CA GLU A 106 -24.17 9.16 -12.20
C GLU A 106 -23.54 8.22 -13.25
N ILE A 107 -23.29 6.95 -12.88
CA ILE A 107 -22.74 5.88 -13.75
C ILE A 107 -23.46 5.79 -15.09
N GLY A 108 -24.78 5.99 -15.07
CA GLY A 108 -25.65 5.77 -16.21
C GLY A 108 -25.71 6.90 -17.23
N ASP A 109 -25.04 8.03 -16.97
CA ASP A 109 -25.09 9.25 -17.80
C ASP A 109 -23.89 9.39 -18.74
N PHE A 110 -22.86 8.57 -18.57
CA PHE A 110 -21.64 8.62 -19.37
C PHE A 110 -21.73 7.71 -20.60
N ASN A 111 -21.36 8.25 -21.76
CA ASN A 111 -20.78 7.45 -22.84
C ASN A 111 -19.25 7.38 -22.66
N MET A 112 -18.58 6.54 -23.45
CA MET A 112 -17.13 6.35 -23.40
C MET A 112 -16.37 7.66 -23.63
N ALA A 113 -16.80 8.50 -24.57
CA ALA A 113 -16.16 9.78 -24.85
C ALA A 113 -16.28 10.73 -23.64
N ASP A 114 -17.46 10.81 -23.02
CA ASP A 114 -17.71 11.63 -21.85
C ASP A 114 -16.84 11.19 -20.67
N LEU A 115 -16.72 9.89 -20.42
CA LEU A 115 -15.92 9.34 -19.32
C LEU A 115 -14.44 9.74 -19.45
N TYR A 116 -13.85 9.52 -20.63
CA TYR A 116 -12.43 9.83 -20.85
C TYR A 116 -12.15 11.33 -20.99
N ASN A 117 -13.11 12.12 -21.48
CA ASN A 117 -13.01 13.57 -21.46
C ASN A 117 -13.03 14.11 -20.02
N THR A 118 -13.96 13.65 -19.19
CA THR A 118 -14.00 14.02 -17.77
C THR A 118 -12.72 13.57 -17.05
N ARG A 119 -12.23 12.35 -17.30
CA ARG A 119 -10.93 11.91 -16.76
C ARG A 119 -9.81 12.89 -17.13
N LYS A 120 -9.73 13.32 -18.39
CA LYS A 120 -8.72 14.28 -18.85
C LYS A 120 -8.85 15.64 -18.15
N GLU A 121 -10.06 16.17 -18.04
CA GLU A 121 -10.32 17.44 -17.34
C GLU A 121 -9.88 17.38 -15.88
N LEU A 122 -10.17 16.27 -15.19
CA LEU A 122 -9.76 16.06 -13.81
C LEU A 122 -8.23 15.95 -13.64
N ILE A 123 -7.54 15.30 -14.58
CA ILE A 123 -6.07 15.24 -14.60
C ILE A 123 -5.48 16.66 -14.74
N GLU A 124 -5.99 17.44 -15.69
CA GLU A 124 -5.55 18.82 -15.90
C GLU A 124 -5.86 19.72 -14.68
N GLN A 125 -7.01 19.52 -14.04
CA GLN A 125 -7.36 20.19 -12.78
C GLN A 125 -6.37 19.85 -11.67
N ARG A 126 -6.05 18.56 -11.47
CA ARG A 126 -5.07 18.11 -10.45
C ARG A 126 -3.69 18.70 -10.68
N TRP A 127 -3.26 18.83 -11.94
CA TRP A 127 -2.01 19.51 -12.26
C TRP A 127 -2.03 20.99 -11.85
N GLY A 128 -3.18 21.66 -12.03
CA GLY A 128 -3.40 23.03 -11.55
C GLY A 128 -3.36 23.14 -10.03
N GLU A 129 -4.04 22.22 -9.33
CA GLU A 129 -4.07 22.15 -7.86
C GLU A 129 -2.69 21.83 -7.26
N ALA A 130 -1.90 20.97 -7.94
CA ALA A 130 -0.53 20.66 -7.56
C ALA A 130 0.48 21.77 -7.91
N HIS A 131 0.02 22.87 -8.50
CA HIS A 131 0.84 24.02 -8.92
C HIS A 131 2.06 23.63 -9.77
N LEU A 132 1.87 22.67 -10.68
CA LEU A 132 2.94 22.18 -11.55
C LEU A 132 3.42 23.26 -12.52
N THR A 133 4.72 23.22 -12.82
CA THR A 133 5.33 24.09 -13.83
C THR A 133 4.90 23.67 -15.23
N LYS A 134 5.01 24.59 -16.21
CA LYS A 134 4.68 24.28 -17.62
C LYS A 134 5.48 23.12 -18.19
N GLY A 135 6.76 22.99 -17.80
CA GLY A 135 7.60 21.88 -18.25
C GLY A 135 7.14 20.54 -17.68
N GLU A 136 6.69 20.51 -16.42
CA GLU A 136 6.14 19.30 -15.80
C GLU A 136 4.81 18.90 -16.43
N THR A 137 3.91 19.85 -16.69
CA THR A 137 2.61 19.54 -17.33
C THR A 137 2.79 19.07 -18.77
N GLU A 138 3.69 19.65 -19.55
CA GLU A 138 4.01 19.17 -20.91
C GLU A 138 4.60 17.75 -20.89
N TYR A 139 5.47 17.46 -19.92
CA TYR A 139 6.03 16.12 -19.74
C TYR A 139 4.93 15.11 -19.37
N LEU A 140 4.09 15.41 -18.38
CA LEU A 140 2.99 14.53 -17.98
C LEU A 140 1.97 14.34 -19.12
N ALA A 141 1.65 15.38 -19.88
CA ALA A 141 0.82 15.28 -21.08
C ALA A 141 1.46 14.45 -22.21
N SER A 142 2.79 14.31 -22.23
CA SER A 142 3.47 13.40 -23.16
C SER A 142 3.40 11.93 -22.72
N LEU A 143 3.36 11.68 -21.41
CA LEU A 143 3.14 10.34 -20.85
C LEU A 143 1.68 9.92 -21.03
N GLU A 144 0.74 10.83 -20.78
CA GLU A 144 -0.68 10.57 -20.91
C GLU A 144 -1.09 10.22 -22.35
N ARG A 145 -0.38 10.76 -23.35
CA ARG A 145 -0.58 10.39 -24.78
C ARG A 145 -0.18 8.95 -25.13
N GLN A 146 0.60 8.29 -24.28
CA GLN A 146 1.03 6.90 -24.49
C GLN A 146 0.02 5.89 -23.93
N VAL A 147 -1.01 6.37 -23.23
CA VAL A 147 -2.07 5.55 -22.66
C VAL A 147 -3.00 5.05 -23.75
N GLU A 148 -3.23 3.75 -23.79
CA GLU A 148 -4.24 3.16 -24.67
C GLU A 148 -5.64 3.36 -24.08
N ILE A 149 -6.51 4.04 -24.84
CA ILE A 149 -7.91 4.27 -24.52
C ILE A 149 -8.78 3.51 -25.55
N PRO A 150 -9.84 2.78 -25.14
CA PRO A 150 -10.29 2.57 -23.76
C PRO A 150 -9.33 1.65 -22.98
N VAL A 151 -9.22 1.91 -21.68
CA VAL A 151 -8.42 1.12 -20.75
C VAL A 151 -8.93 -0.33 -20.76
N VAL A 152 -8.01 -1.27 -20.91
CA VAL A 152 -8.30 -2.70 -20.80
C VAL A 152 -8.23 -3.08 -19.33
N TYR A 153 -9.31 -3.65 -18.82
CA TYR A 153 -9.33 -4.19 -17.46
C TYR A 153 -8.52 -5.49 -17.41
N GLU A 154 -7.55 -5.57 -16.50
CA GLU A 154 -6.84 -6.79 -16.15
C GLU A 154 -7.03 -7.09 -14.66
N TYR A 155 -7.18 -8.36 -14.31
CA TYR A 155 -7.31 -8.76 -12.91
C TYR A 155 -6.05 -8.39 -12.10
N SER A 156 -6.16 -7.44 -11.16
CA SER A 156 -5.06 -6.95 -10.30
C SER A 156 -5.42 -6.82 -8.80
N GLU A 157 -6.53 -7.40 -8.37
CA GLU A 157 -7.12 -7.11 -7.04
C GLU A 157 -6.17 -7.39 -5.86
N GLY A 158 -5.29 -8.39 -5.97
CA GLY A 158 -4.29 -8.67 -4.94
C GLY A 158 -3.29 -7.52 -4.76
N TYR A 159 -2.88 -6.87 -5.85
CA TYR A 159 -2.00 -5.70 -5.83
C TYR A 159 -2.75 -4.45 -5.34
N ASP A 160 -4.01 -4.27 -5.72
CA ASP A 160 -4.83 -3.15 -5.26
C ASP A 160 -5.09 -3.23 -3.75
N LEU A 161 -5.34 -4.44 -3.23
CA LEU A 161 -5.47 -4.68 -1.79
C LEU A 161 -4.14 -4.44 -1.07
N MET A 162 -3.02 -4.92 -1.63
CA MET A 162 -1.68 -4.64 -1.09
C MET A 162 -1.40 -3.13 -1.00
N ASN A 163 -1.70 -2.38 -2.06
CA ASN A 163 -1.53 -0.93 -2.09
C ASN A 163 -2.36 -0.26 -0.99
N SER A 164 -3.62 -0.69 -0.83
CA SER A 164 -4.52 -0.20 0.22
C SER A 164 -4.00 -0.51 1.63
N MET A 165 -3.40 -1.69 1.84
CA MET A 165 -2.83 -2.09 3.13
C MET A 165 -1.47 -1.45 3.44
N MET A 166 -0.79 -0.85 2.44
CA MET A 166 0.52 -0.22 2.65
C MET A 166 0.45 0.94 3.64
N SER A 167 -0.61 1.77 3.57
CA SER A 167 -0.87 2.83 4.55
C SER A 167 -0.98 2.30 5.97
N PHE A 168 -1.62 1.14 6.15
CA PHE A 168 -1.73 0.48 7.45
C PHE A 168 -0.37 -0.02 7.96
N VAL A 169 0.45 -0.62 7.08
CA VAL A 169 1.82 -1.03 7.41
C VAL A 169 2.67 0.17 7.84
N CYS A 170 2.56 1.30 7.15
CA CYS A 170 3.25 2.55 7.51
C CYS A 170 2.88 3.02 8.92
N MET A 171 1.59 2.98 9.29
CA MET A 171 1.15 3.32 10.65
C MET A 171 1.74 2.38 11.71
N MET A 172 1.70 1.07 11.46
CA MET A 172 2.29 0.08 12.38
C MET A 172 3.79 0.26 12.53
N GLN A 173 4.49 0.60 11.44
CA GLN A 173 5.91 0.87 11.45
C GLN A 173 6.27 2.10 12.28
N ILE A 174 5.48 3.18 12.19
CA ILE A 174 5.71 4.39 13.00
C ILE A 174 5.63 4.04 14.50
N LEU A 175 4.64 3.24 14.90
CA LEU A 175 4.50 2.78 16.29
C LEU A 175 5.69 1.90 16.72
N LEU A 176 6.12 0.98 15.86
CA LEU A 176 7.28 0.13 16.13
C LEU A 176 8.57 0.94 16.27
N ALA A 177 8.79 1.91 15.38
CA ALA A 177 9.94 2.82 15.41
C ALA A 177 9.93 3.69 16.67
N ALA A 178 8.76 4.19 17.08
CA ALA A 178 8.58 4.99 18.29
C ALA A 178 8.96 4.23 19.58
N VAL A 179 8.82 2.90 19.61
CA VAL A 179 9.27 2.09 20.75
C VAL A 179 10.74 1.70 20.60
N SER A 180 11.16 1.34 19.39
CA SER A 180 12.47 0.71 19.14
C SER A 180 13.62 1.72 19.12
N ILE A 181 13.46 2.89 18.49
CA ILE A 181 14.53 3.89 18.34
C ILE A 181 14.93 4.51 19.69
N PRO A 182 14.00 4.97 20.55
CA PRO A 182 14.37 5.50 21.86
C PRO A 182 15.09 4.47 22.72
N SER A 183 14.80 3.18 22.53
CA SER A 183 15.50 2.12 23.25
C SER A 183 17.00 2.10 22.94
N ILE A 184 17.44 2.47 21.73
CA ILE A 184 18.87 2.55 21.36
C ILE A 184 19.58 3.64 22.17
N LEU A 185 18.89 4.76 22.40
CA LEU A 185 19.45 5.96 23.04
C LEU A 185 19.31 5.96 24.57
N ALA A 186 18.23 5.38 25.11
CA ALA A 186 17.87 5.52 26.52
C ALA A 186 18.81 4.82 27.51
N ASP A 187 19.50 3.75 27.10
CA ASP A 187 20.30 2.95 28.04
C ASP A 187 21.50 3.71 28.61
N GLU A 188 22.08 4.64 27.84
CA GLU A 188 23.28 5.38 28.26
C GLU A 188 22.93 6.46 29.28
N HIS A 189 21.78 7.11 29.08
CA HIS A 189 21.23 8.05 30.05
C HIS A 189 20.78 7.33 31.33
N LYS A 190 20.13 6.16 31.21
CA LYS A 190 19.75 5.34 32.39
C LYS A 190 20.96 4.84 33.17
N GLY A 191 22.02 4.43 32.47
CA GLY A 191 23.26 3.95 33.07
C GLY A 191 24.21 5.07 33.55
N ARG A 192 23.90 6.35 33.32
CA ARG A 192 24.79 7.49 33.56
C ARG A 192 26.19 7.29 32.95
N THR A 193 26.24 6.62 31.80
CA THR A 193 27.49 6.33 31.07
C THR A 193 27.72 7.29 29.91
N ASP A 194 26.75 8.17 29.64
CA ASP A 194 26.79 9.16 28.57
C ASP A 194 28.03 10.07 28.64
N GLN A 195 28.36 10.61 29.82
CA GLN A 195 29.54 11.46 30.00
C GLN A 195 30.86 10.71 29.75
N ILE A 196 30.94 9.43 30.16
CA ILE A 196 32.12 8.60 29.94
C ILE A 196 32.29 8.31 28.45
N ILE A 197 31.20 7.95 27.77
CA ILE A 197 31.17 7.66 26.33
C ILE A 197 31.60 8.91 25.53
N LEU A 198 31.12 10.10 25.90
CA LEU A 198 31.46 11.36 25.22
C LEU A 198 32.95 11.73 25.31
N CYS A 199 33.67 11.21 26.29
CA CYS A 199 35.11 11.39 26.45
C CYS A 199 35.95 10.38 25.65
N THR A 200 35.33 9.36 25.05
CA THR A 200 36.04 8.38 24.22
C THR A 200 36.31 8.89 22.81
N HIS A 201 37.35 8.33 22.16
CA HIS A 201 37.78 8.73 20.82
C HIS A 201 36.66 8.67 19.75
N PHE A 202 35.71 7.73 19.87
CA PHE A 202 34.59 7.56 18.92
C PHE A 202 33.22 8.02 19.45
N GLY A 203 33.15 8.58 20.66
CA GLY A 203 31.89 8.81 21.37
C GLY A 203 30.99 9.93 20.84
N LYS A 204 31.54 10.97 20.19
CA LYS A 204 30.76 12.15 19.78
C LYS A 204 30.16 12.07 18.38
N LYS A 205 30.96 11.85 17.34
CA LYS A 205 30.46 11.90 15.95
C LYS A 205 30.14 10.50 15.42
N VAL A 206 31.07 9.57 15.57
CA VAL A 206 30.96 8.22 14.99
C VAL A 206 29.84 7.42 15.66
N LEU A 207 29.75 7.42 17.00
CA LEU A 207 28.72 6.68 17.72
C LEU A 207 27.29 7.13 17.37
N TYR A 208 27.02 8.44 17.32
CA TYR A 208 25.69 8.94 16.97
C TYR A 208 25.33 8.63 15.50
N MET A 209 26.29 8.69 14.57
CA MET A 209 26.07 8.24 13.20
C MET A 209 25.74 6.74 13.12
N VAL A 210 26.43 5.90 13.91
CA VAL A 210 26.14 4.48 14.01
C VAL A 210 24.72 4.23 14.52
N LYS A 211 24.30 4.92 15.59
CA LYS A 211 22.95 4.75 16.15
C LYS A 211 21.85 5.18 15.19
N GLY A 212 22.05 6.31 14.49
CA GLY A 212 21.15 6.73 13.42
C GLY A 212 21.06 5.68 12.31
N PHE A 213 22.22 5.16 11.87
CA PHE A 213 22.27 4.10 10.87
C PHE A 213 21.55 2.83 11.32
N VAL A 214 21.78 2.34 12.54
CA VAL A 214 21.11 1.16 13.11
C VAL A 214 19.60 1.39 13.22
N GLY A 215 19.16 2.58 13.65
CA GLY A 215 17.74 2.91 13.73
C GLY A 215 17.05 2.93 12.36
N VAL A 216 17.67 3.55 11.35
CA VAL A 216 17.14 3.64 9.99
C VAL A 216 17.08 2.26 9.33
N THR A 217 18.18 1.51 9.39
CA THR A 217 18.25 0.16 8.79
C THR A 217 17.33 -0.83 9.49
N PHE A 218 17.23 -0.81 10.83
CA PHE A 218 16.24 -1.59 11.55
C PHE A 218 14.83 -1.25 11.09
N SER A 219 14.54 0.05 10.92
CA SER A 219 13.23 0.49 10.45
C SER A 219 12.93 -0.02 9.04
N VAL A 220 13.88 0.07 8.10
CA VAL A 220 13.69 -0.46 6.73
C VAL A 220 13.43 -1.97 6.76
N VAL A 221 14.24 -2.73 7.50
CA VAL A 221 14.09 -4.19 7.60
C VAL A 221 12.75 -4.55 8.26
N SER A 222 12.36 -3.87 9.34
CA SER A 222 11.10 -4.15 10.01
C SER A 222 9.89 -3.81 9.14
N THR A 223 9.93 -2.72 8.38
CA THR A 223 8.89 -2.39 7.39
C THR A 223 8.75 -3.49 6.36
N LEU A 224 9.86 -3.97 5.78
CA LEU A 224 9.84 -5.06 4.80
C LEU A 224 9.21 -6.34 5.39
N LEU A 225 9.56 -6.68 6.64
CA LEU A 225 8.97 -7.84 7.29
C LEU A 225 7.47 -7.67 7.59
N LEU A 226 7.02 -6.47 7.99
CA LEU A 226 5.60 -6.18 8.17
C LEU A 226 4.83 -6.19 6.84
N SER A 227 5.42 -5.66 5.77
CA SER A 227 4.88 -5.76 4.41
C SER A 227 4.75 -7.22 3.98
N LEU A 228 5.72 -8.08 4.29
CA LEU A 228 5.63 -9.52 4.02
C LEU A 228 4.53 -10.20 4.85
N ALA A 229 4.35 -9.79 6.11
CA ALA A 229 3.29 -10.31 6.98
C ALA A 229 1.88 -10.04 6.41
N VAL A 230 1.73 -8.95 5.65
CA VAL A 230 0.51 -8.62 4.88
C VAL A 230 0.49 -9.31 3.52
N ALA A 231 1.63 -9.35 2.82
CA ALA A 231 1.74 -9.88 1.45
C ALA A 231 1.40 -11.36 1.36
N ILE A 232 1.96 -12.16 2.27
CA ILE A 232 1.81 -13.61 2.25
C ILE A 232 0.32 -14.02 2.28
N PRO A 233 -0.52 -13.55 3.24
CA PRO A 233 -1.93 -13.92 3.25
C PRO A 233 -2.72 -13.35 2.07
N ILE A 234 -2.40 -12.15 1.56
CA ILE A 234 -3.07 -11.59 0.37
C ILE A 234 -2.79 -12.46 -0.85
N PHE A 235 -1.52 -12.68 -1.18
CA PHE A 235 -1.15 -13.44 -2.38
C PHE A 235 -1.51 -14.93 -2.27
N ALA A 236 -1.65 -15.47 -1.06
CA ALA A 236 -2.20 -16.82 -0.86
C ALA A 236 -3.67 -16.96 -1.30
N VAL A 237 -4.46 -15.87 -1.24
CA VAL A 237 -5.89 -15.87 -1.61
C VAL A 237 -6.12 -15.37 -3.04
N TYR A 238 -5.50 -14.24 -3.41
CA TYR A 238 -5.72 -13.58 -4.70
C TYR A 238 -4.80 -14.11 -5.82
N GLY A 239 -3.65 -14.68 -5.47
CA GLY A 239 -2.60 -15.05 -6.42
C GLY A 239 -1.79 -13.85 -6.92
N PHE A 240 -0.84 -14.11 -7.81
CA PHE A 240 0.12 -13.11 -8.34
C PHE A 240 -0.27 -12.57 -9.73
N ASP A 241 -1.49 -12.84 -10.18
CA ASP A 241 -1.99 -12.37 -11.48
C ASP A 241 -2.16 -10.84 -11.45
N GLY A 242 -1.88 -10.16 -12.55
CA GLY A 242 -2.07 -8.70 -12.69
C GLY A 242 -0.85 -7.83 -12.46
N PHE A 243 0.36 -8.39 -12.36
CA PHE A 243 1.58 -7.58 -12.23
C PHE A 243 1.83 -6.64 -13.41
N THR A 244 1.39 -7.03 -14.61
CA THR A 244 1.52 -6.26 -15.86
C THR A 244 0.35 -5.32 -16.10
N ALA A 245 -0.65 -5.32 -15.22
CA ALA A 245 -1.86 -4.56 -15.42
C ALA A 245 -1.59 -3.05 -15.43
N SER A 246 -2.33 -2.32 -16.24
CA SER A 246 -2.22 -0.87 -16.30
C SER A 246 -2.64 -0.26 -14.97
N ILE A 247 -1.74 0.49 -14.33
CA ILE A 247 -2.03 1.19 -13.06
C ILE A 247 -3.23 2.14 -13.18
N GLN A 248 -3.54 2.59 -14.40
CA GLN A 248 -4.65 3.50 -14.64
C GLN A 248 -6.03 2.89 -14.41
N GLN A 249 -6.14 1.56 -14.40
CA GLN A 249 -7.40 0.90 -14.10
C GLN A 249 -7.78 0.99 -12.61
N SER A 250 -6.83 1.23 -11.71
CA SER A 250 -7.10 1.44 -10.28
C SER A 250 -6.84 2.88 -9.83
N ALA A 251 -5.96 3.60 -10.53
CA ALA A 251 -5.70 5.03 -10.35
C ALA A 251 -5.90 5.78 -11.68
N PRO A 252 -7.13 6.15 -12.06
CA PRO A 252 -7.41 6.80 -13.35
C PRO A 252 -6.75 8.16 -13.54
N MET A 253 -6.34 8.85 -12.47
CA MET A 253 -5.86 10.24 -12.51
C MET A 253 -4.40 10.35 -12.06
#